data_AF-A0A239GBR5-F1
#
_entry.id   AF-A0A239GBR5-F1
#
_cell.length_a   1.000
_cell.length_b   1.000
_cell.length_c   1.000
_cell.angle_alpha   90.00
_cell.angle_beta   90.00
_cell.angle_gamma   90.00
#
_symmetry.space_group_name_H-M   'P 1'
#
loop_
_entity.id
_entity.type
_entity.pdbx_description
1 polymer ?
#
loop_
_entity_poly.entity_id
_entity_poly.type
_entity_poly.pdbx_seq_one_letter_code
_entity_poly.pdbx_strand_id
1 'polypeptide(L)'
;MGAVTQNWRRAGLAILFLLVGGAAAALAEVPPLPTILPVPPSDQPPLSSALRETNPGTEYLDLASVGYTEAEYYLSGTAPAITAQGAVLFQAPYITRILVRRPTDPAKFNGTVVMEPFTWIGERGAGWILTRDYLVRRGYAWVGYTLNINKPAADPKTTTDPAWTPDPEPQNLNFDFMRRFDYARYAPLGSYYDPARFRRGDHADPFVPQSQGIGAQLALALKSNLTDGPLTGLKVQRVYVNSWAVTAQVWMDYLDQGRHQQWRLPDGGPLIDAYMTGRMSFGEVGGDAIRIPRQMPDTAPFVTIYSQSEAMHDALEGIALPPDSDTPRLRYYEVTGMSHLRLADLGTQEVEDMPADVGKENDPNCRHFYDEPAEMVVSALFDAMDHWVRTGQPMPKAPRLTRAGAGIARDARTGNMVGGVRPPWVTVPAAAYLTDQETGCGLVFDTKRPYARDKLKALYGDFASYKRRFQAATEAAVRQGFLLPEDTARLQPVASPADFQAGERP
;
A
#
# COMPACT_ATOMS: atom_id res chain seq x y z
N MET A 1 58.71 33.67 68.08
CA MET A 1 57.40 33.48 68.75
C MET A 1 56.31 33.84 67.75
N GLY A 2 55.32 32.96 67.53
CA GLY A 2 54.19 33.11 66.60
C GLY A 2 54.54 32.81 65.13
N ALA A 3 54.38 31.60 64.59
CA ALA A 3 53.15 30.85 64.25
C ALA A 3 52.34 31.50 63.10
N VAL A 4 52.23 30.81 61.95
CA VAL A 4 51.08 29.96 61.56
C VAL A 4 51.28 29.51 60.10
N THR A 5 51.18 28.20 59.88
CA THR A 5 51.19 27.52 58.59
C THR A 5 49.80 27.56 57.95
N GLN A 6 49.71 27.87 56.64
CA GLN A 6 48.45 27.79 55.89
C GLN A 6 48.63 26.95 54.62
N ASN A 7 47.94 25.81 54.60
CA ASN A 7 47.87 24.84 53.51
C ASN A 7 47.16 25.42 52.27
N TRP A 8 47.81 25.35 51.11
CA TRP A 8 47.18 25.65 49.82
C TRP A 8 46.62 24.35 49.21
N ARG A 9 45.29 24.21 49.24
CA ARG A 9 44.57 23.19 48.45
C ARG A 9 44.42 23.72 47.02
N ARG A 10 45.00 23.02 46.05
CA ARG A 10 44.79 23.24 44.61
C ARG A 10 43.37 22.79 44.25
N ALA A 11 42.50 23.73 43.86
CA ALA A 11 41.23 23.43 43.21
C ALA A 11 41.48 23.29 41.70
N GLY A 12 41.38 22.06 41.19
CA GLY A 12 41.34 21.80 39.75
C GLY A 12 39.90 22.01 39.24
N LEU A 13 39.73 22.90 38.27
CA LEU A 13 38.49 23.04 37.52
C LEU A 13 38.34 21.80 36.61
N ALA A 14 37.38 20.92 36.93
CA ALA A 14 36.95 19.87 36.02
C ALA A 14 35.90 20.47 35.06
N ILE A 15 36.26 20.63 33.79
CA ILE A 15 35.30 20.98 32.73
C ILE A 15 34.52 19.70 32.40
N LEU A 16 33.27 19.65 32.86
CA LEU A 16 32.31 18.61 32.51
C LEU A 16 31.88 18.84 31.05
N PHE A 17 32.34 18.00 30.13
CA PHE A 17 31.73 17.91 28.80
C PHE A 17 30.34 17.28 28.96
N LEU A 18 29.31 18.13 29.02
CA LEU A 18 27.94 17.71 28.77
C LEU A 18 27.84 17.27 27.30
N LEU A 19 27.91 15.96 27.06
CA LEU A 19 27.42 15.33 25.85
C LEU A 19 25.90 15.49 25.82
N VAL A 20 25.44 16.67 25.41
CA VAL A 20 24.08 16.84 24.92
C VAL A 20 24.02 16.09 23.60
N GLY A 21 23.43 14.90 23.61
CA GLY A 21 22.97 14.22 22.41
C GLY A 21 21.86 15.04 21.76
N GLY A 22 22.24 16.15 21.13
CA GLY A 22 21.36 16.89 20.24
C GLY A 22 21.19 16.03 19.00
N ALA A 23 19.95 15.65 18.69
CA ALA A 23 19.59 15.32 17.32
C ALA A 23 20.10 16.48 16.46
N ALA A 24 21.15 16.24 15.69
CA ALA A 24 21.55 17.20 14.66
C ALA A 24 20.33 17.35 13.77
N ALA A 25 19.71 18.53 13.76
CA ALA A 25 18.68 18.84 12.79
C ALA A 25 19.30 18.56 11.42
N ALA A 26 18.88 17.49 10.75
CA ALA A 26 19.36 17.16 9.42
C ALA A 26 19.06 18.38 8.55
N LEU A 27 20.10 18.97 7.96
CA LEU A 27 19.93 20.13 7.09
C LEU A 27 19.02 19.72 5.93
N ALA A 28 18.04 20.56 5.62
CA ALA A 28 17.20 20.37 4.45
C ALA A 28 18.07 20.29 3.19
N GLU A 29 17.81 19.30 2.36
CA GLU A 29 18.57 18.98 1.15
C GLU A 29 17.60 18.80 -0.02
N VAL A 30 17.95 19.31 -1.18
CA VAL A 30 17.22 19.06 -2.43
C VAL A 30 17.86 17.87 -3.12
N PRO A 31 17.15 16.72 -3.30
CA PRO A 31 17.67 15.62 -4.10
C PRO A 31 18.03 16.08 -5.52
N PRO A 32 18.99 15.42 -6.19
CA PRO A 32 19.30 15.78 -7.57
C PRO A 32 18.09 15.46 -8.47
N LEU A 33 17.76 16.39 -9.38
CA LEU A 33 16.68 16.18 -10.33
C LEU A 33 17.03 15.01 -11.28
N PRO A 34 16.15 14.00 -11.44
CA PRO A 34 16.42 12.89 -12.34
C PRO A 34 16.16 13.28 -13.79
N THR A 35 16.68 12.48 -14.72
CA THR A 35 16.37 12.57 -16.15
C THR A 35 15.16 11.69 -16.46
N ILE A 36 14.19 12.21 -17.21
CA ILE A 36 12.99 11.48 -17.65
C ILE A 36 12.94 11.51 -19.18
N LEU A 37 12.95 10.35 -19.81
CA LEU A 37 12.94 10.22 -21.27
C LEU A 37 11.83 9.26 -21.72
N PRO A 38 11.12 9.53 -22.83
CA PRO A 38 10.14 8.59 -23.37
C PRO A 38 10.78 7.23 -23.64
N VAL A 39 10.07 6.15 -23.28
CA VAL A 39 10.45 4.80 -23.71
C VAL A 39 10.10 4.65 -25.19
N PRO A 40 10.98 4.06 -26.02
CA PRO A 40 10.67 3.78 -27.42
C PRO A 40 9.37 2.98 -27.56
N PRO A 41 8.53 3.29 -28.56
CA PRO A 41 7.29 2.56 -28.79
C PRO A 41 7.57 1.08 -29.09
N SER A 42 6.67 0.20 -28.67
CA SER A 42 6.66 -1.22 -29.02
C SER A 42 5.22 -1.66 -29.35
N ASP A 43 5.09 -2.77 -30.08
CA ASP A 43 3.82 -3.24 -30.65
C ASP A 43 2.84 -3.79 -29.59
N GLN A 44 3.27 -3.90 -28.33
CA GLN A 44 2.45 -4.35 -27.21
C GLN A 44 2.39 -3.27 -26.11
N PRO A 45 1.29 -3.18 -25.34
CA PRO A 45 1.24 -2.29 -24.18
C PRO A 45 2.32 -2.62 -23.13
N PRO A 46 2.83 -1.63 -22.37
CA PRO A 46 3.72 -1.86 -21.22
C PRO A 46 3.18 -2.91 -20.26
N LEU A 47 4.06 -3.67 -19.58
CA LEU A 47 3.69 -4.79 -18.70
C LEU A 47 2.58 -4.46 -17.68
N SER A 48 2.62 -3.25 -17.08
CA SER A 48 1.63 -2.72 -16.12
C SER A 48 0.71 -1.66 -16.70
N SER A 49 0.47 -1.70 -18.00
CA SER A 49 -0.43 -0.75 -18.66
C SER A 49 -1.88 -0.98 -18.22
N ALA A 50 -2.62 0.10 -17.97
CA ALA A 50 -4.06 0.02 -17.74
C ALA A 50 -4.85 -0.41 -19.00
N LEU A 51 -4.18 -0.58 -20.14
CA LEU A 51 -4.81 -1.09 -21.36
C LEU A 51 -4.64 -2.61 -21.51
N ARG A 52 -3.94 -3.26 -20.57
CA ARG A 52 -3.81 -4.71 -20.56
C ARG A 52 -4.99 -5.35 -19.89
N GLU A 53 -5.73 -6.15 -20.66
CA GLU A 53 -6.72 -7.07 -20.12
C GLU A 53 -6.01 -8.34 -19.63
N THR A 54 -6.10 -8.61 -18.33
CA THR A 54 -5.64 -9.87 -17.73
C THR A 54 -6.85 -10.64 -17.19
N ASN A 55 -6.80 -11.96 -17.23
CA ASN A 55 -7.85 -12.81 -16.67
C ASN A 55 -7.23 -13.91 -15.80
N PRO A 56 -7.46 -13.92 -14.47
CA PRO A 56 -8.13 -12.87 -13.70
C PRO A 56 -7.32 -11.56 -13.65
N GLY A 57 -7.97 -10.44 -13.36
CA GLY A 57 -7.30 -9.18 -13.01
C GLY A 57 -7.95 -7.90 -13.53
N THR A 58 -7.83 -6.82 -12.77
CA THR A 58 -8.59 -5.58 -13.03
C THR A 58 -7.75 -4.31 -13.12
N GLU A 59 -6.46 -4.40 -13.41
CA GLU A 59 -5.66 -3.19 -13.71
C GLU A 59 -6.23 -2.41 -14.91
N TYR A 60 -6.95 -3.12 -15.78
CA TYR A 60 -7.60 -2.56 -16.96
C TYR A 60 -8.56 -1.39 -16.66
N LEU A 61 -8.45 -0.35 -17.49
CA LEU A 61 -9.40 0.73 -17.64
C LEU A 61 -9.29 1.28 -19.07
N ASP A 62 -10.42 1.45 -19.75
CA ASP A 62 -10.46 2.22 -21.01
C ASP A 62 -10.20 3.71 -20.70
N LEU A 63 -8.93 4.10 -20.72
CA LEU A 63 -8.48 5.45 -20.41
C LEU A 63 -9.07 6.49 -21.34
N ALA A 64 -9.22 6.17 -22.63
CA ALA A 64 -9.76 7.11 -23.61
C ALA A 64 -11.22 7.45 -23.30
N SER A 65 -12.03 6.45 -22.93
CA SER A 65 -13.44 6.66 -22.55
C SER A 65 -13.63 7.60 -21.36
N VAL A 66 -12.65 7.68 -20.46
CA VAL A 66 -12.67 8.56 -19.29
C VAL A 66 -11.84 9.84 -19.48
N GLY A 67 -11.31 10.08 -20.69
CA GLY A 67 -10.56 11.29 -21.03
C GLY A 67 -9.13 11.32 -20.49
N TYR A 68 -8.51 10.15 -20.31
CA TYR A 68 -7.14 9.96 -19.85
C TYR A 68 -6.23 9.39 -20.94
N THR A 69 -4.93 9.58 -20.75
CA THR A 69 -3.87 8.95 -21.55
C THR A 69 -2.85 8.30 -20.64
N GLU A 70 -2.16 7.28 -21.15
CA GLU A 70 -1.00 6.66 -20.50
C GLU A 70 0.25 6.84 -21.37
N ALA A 71 1.40 7.04 -20.74
CA ALA A 71 2.70 7.05 -21.40
C ALA A 71 3.78 6.44 -20.48
N GLU A 72 4.77 5.79 -21.09
CA GLU A 72 5.89 5.16 -20.38
C GLU A 72 7.18 5.97 -20.58
N TYR A 73 7.94 6.16 -19.50
CA TYR A 73 9.20 6.89 -19.51
C TYR A 73 10.28 6.12 -18.75
N TYR A 74 11.52 6.20 -19.21
CA TYR A 74 12.68 5.90 -18.39
C TYR A 74 12.88 7.02 -17.38
N LEU A 75 13.21 6.65 -16.15
CA LEU A 75 13.65 7.54 -15.07
C LEU A 75 15.07 7.13 -14.70
N SER A 76 16.04 8.01 -14.91
CA SER A 76 17.45 7.71 -14.63
C SER A 76 18.11 8.81 -13.81
N GLY A 77 19.04 8.41 -12.95
CA GLY A 77 19.77 9.34 -12.10
C GLY A 77 20.81 8.64 -11.24
N THR A 78 21.26 9.35 -10.22
CA THR A 78 22.13 8.82 -9.17
C THR A 78 21.44 9.03 -7.83
N ALA A 79 21.25 7.96 -7.07
CA ALA A 79 20.54 7.97 -5.79
C ALA A 79 21.40 7.33 -4.69
N PRO A 80 21.24 7.74 -3.41
CA PRO A 80 21.95 7.15 -2.30
C PRO A 80 21.54 5.68 -2.11
N ALA A 81 22.52 4.79 -1.96
CA ALA A 81 22.31 3.42 -1.52
C ALA A 81 22.26 3.38 0.01
N ILE A 82 21.09 3.07 0.55
CA ILE A 82 20.75 3.22 1.97
C ILE A 82 20.52 1.84 2.60
N THR A 83 21.09 1.59 3.77
CA THR A 83 20.84 0.35 4.53
C THR A 83 19.46 0.36 5.20
N ALA A 84 18.95 -0.79 5.64
CA ALA A 84 17.71 -0.86 6.42
C ALA A 84 17.73 0.02 7.69
N GLN A 85 18.92 0.28 8.26
CA GLN A 85 19.13 1.14 9.42
C GLN A 85 19.28 2.64 9.06
N GLY A 86 19.21 2.99 7.78
CA GLY A 86 19.23 4.37 7.28
C GLY A 86 20.60 4.96 6.99
N ALA A 87 21.67 4.17 7.09
CA ALA A 87 23.00 4.64 6.75
C ALA A 87 23.14 4.78 5.22
N VAL A 88 23.53 5.97 4.76
CA VAL A 88 23.95 6.18 3.36
C VAL A 88 25.36 5.65 3.20
N LEU A 89 25.56 4.63 2.37
CA LEU A 89 26.90 4.06 2.16
C LEU A 89 27.64 4.77 1.02
N PHE A 90 26.95 5.03 -0.09
CA PHE A 90 27.49 5.69 -1.28
C PHE A 90 26.35 6.08 -2.23
N GLN A 91 26.70 6.78 -3.31
CA GLN A 91 25.81 7.12 -4.41
C GLN A 91 25.93 6.07 -5.53
N ALA A 92 24.82 5.64 -6.10
CA ALA A 92 24.80 4.67 -7.19
C ALA A 92 23.90 5.14 -8.35
N PRO A 93 24.26 4.87 -9.62
CA PRO A 93 23.40 5.14 -10.75
C PRO A 93 22.20 4.19 -10.77
N TYR A 94 21.11 4.61 -11.39
CA TYR A 94 19.96 3.76 -11.68
C TYR A 94 19.30 4.17 -13.00
N ILE A 95 18.64 3.20 -13.64
CA ILE A 95 17.66 3.41 -14.69
C ILE A 95 16.46 2.55 -14.32
N THR A 96 15.32 3.19 -14.10
CA THR A 96 14.02 2.53 -13.90
C THR A 96 13.02 3.07 -14.90
N ARG A 97 11.76 2.65 -14.79
CA ARG A 97 10.65 3.18 -15.59
C ARG A 97 9.53 3.75 -14.73
N ILE A 98 8.75 4.61 -15.34
CA ILE A 98 7.47 5.11 -14.82
C ILE A 98 6.37 4.97 -15.86
N LEU A 99 5.15 4.67 -15.42
CA LEU A 99 3.93 4.80 -16.21
C LEU A 99 3.14 5.99 -15.70
N VAL A 100 2.75 6.89 -16.59
CA VAL A 100 2.08 8.14 -16.27
C VAL A 100 0.69 8.12 -16.87
N ARG A 101 -0.34 8.08 -16.03
CA ARG A 101 -1.75 8.17 -16.42
C ARG A 101 -2.27 9.56 -16.03
N ARG A 102 -2.76 10.34 -16.99
CA ARG A 102 -3.17 11.74 -16.72
C ARG A 102 -4.38 12.19 -17.55
N PRO A 103 -5.14 13.19 -17.09
CA PRO A 103 -6.17 13.84 -17.91
C PRO A 103 -5.59 14.38 -19.21
N THR A 104 -6.32 14.19 -20.31
CA THR A 104 -6.00 14.79 -21.62
C THR A 104 -6.32 16.29 -21.67
N ASP A 105 -7.35 16.72 -20.92
CA ASP A 105 -7.70 18.12 -20.70
C ASP A 105 -7.09 18.62 -19.38
N PRO A 106 -6.10 19.53 -19.40
CA PRO A 106 -5.50 20.09 -18.21
C PRO A 106 -6.49 20.74 -17.24
N ALA A 107 -7.63 21.25 -17.72
CA ALA A 107 -8.66 21.86 -16.86
C ALA A 107 -9.35 20.86 -15.94
N LYS A 108 -9.28 19.55 -16.25
CA LYS A 108 -9.81 18.47 -15.40
C LYS A 108 -8.82 18.00 -14.33
N PHE A 109 -7.56 18.42 -14.40
CA PHE A 109 -6.55 18.03 -13.41
C PHE A 109 -6.78 18.76 -12.07
N ASN A 110 -6.86 18.00 -10.99
CA ASN A 110 -7.20 18.53 -9.65
C ASN A 110 -6.01 19.05 -8.84
N GLY A 111 -4.83 19.12 -9.46
CA GLY A 111 -3.57 19.54 -8.85
C GLY A 111 -2.80 18.45 -8.10
N THR A 112 -3.26 17.20 -8.08
CA THR A 112 -2.61 16.10 -7.33
C THR A 112 -2.12 14.99 -8.23
N VAL A 113 -0.87 14.59 -8.01
CA VAL A 113 -0.31 13.35 -8.56
C VAL A 113 -0.30 12.29 -7.46
N VAL A 114 -0.76 11.08 -7.77
CA VAL A 114 -0.60 9.90 -6.92
C VAL A 114 0.53 9.07 -7.48
N MET A 115 1.57 8.79 -6.69
CA MET A 115 2.66 7.91 -7.07
C MET A 115 2.63 6.60 -6.28
N GLU A 116 2.93 5.50 -6.95
CA GLU A 116 3.03 4.19 -6.31
C GLU A 116 4.17 3.36 -6.88
N PRO A 117 4.95 2.65 -6.05
CA PRO A 117 5.82 1.62 -6.55
C PRO A 117 4.97 0.43 -7.02
N PHE A 118 5.34 -0.18 -8.14
CA PHE A 118 4.78 -1.47 -8.52
C PHE A 118 5.18 -2.56 -7.53
N THR A 119 4.32 -3.56 -7.35
CA THR A 119 4.66 -4.74 -6.53
C THR A 119 5.86 -5.46 -7.11
N TRP A 120 6.75 -5.96 -6.25
CA TRP A 120 7.99 -6.61 -6.70
C TRP A 120 7.76 -7.98 -7.37
N ILE A 121 6.57 -8.56 -7.16
CA ILE A 121 6.03 -9.74 -7.84
C ILE A 121 5.04 -9.20 -8.86
N GLY A 122 5.22 -9.57 -10.12
CA GLY A 122 4.31 -9.22 -11.19
C GLY A 122 4.41 -7.79 -11.68
N GLU A 123 5.00 -6.81 -10.98
CA GLU A 123 4.93 -5.38 -11.37
C GLU A 123 3.50 -4.81 -11.39
N ARG A 124 2.62 -5.25 -10.48
CA ARG A 124 1.23 -4.80 -10.41
C ARG A 124 1.09 -3.42 -9.75
N GLY A 125 0.21 -2.57 -10.29
CA GLY A 125 -0.25 -1.33 -9.65
C GLY A 125 -1.36 -1.58 -8.62
N ALA A 126 -1.00 -2.10 -7.44
CA ALA A 126 -1.99 -2.50 -6.43
C ALA A 126 -2.85 -1.32 -5.92
N GLY A 127 -2.24 -0.15 -5.74
CA GLY A 127 -2.96 1.07 -5.36
C GLY A 127 -3.92 1.53 -6.45
N TRP A 128 -3.49 1.48 -7.72
CA TRP A 128 -4.32 1.80 -8.88
C TRP A 128 -5.54 0.89 -8.93
N ILE A 129 -5.37 -0.42 -8.80
CA ILE A 129 -6.49 -1.36 -8.84
C ILE A 129 -7.56 -1.00 -7.79
N LEU A 130 -7.13 -0.58 -6.59
CA LEU A 130 -8.02 -0.21 -5.49
C LEU A 130 -8.57 1.23 -5.55
N THR A 131 -8.08 2.09 -6.44
CA THR A 131 -8.46 3.52 -6.43
C THR A 131 -8.75 4.12 -7.81
N ARG A 132 -8.52 3.41 -8.92
CA ARG A 132 -8.55 3.96 -10.29
C ARG A 132 -9.83 4.71 -10.62
N ASP A 133 -10.99 4.12 -10.31
CA ASP A 133 -12.30 4.70 -10.61
C ASP A 133 -12.49 6.04 -9.91
N TYR A 134 -12.00 6.17 -8.68
CA TYR A 134 -12.00 7.40 -7.93
C TYR A 134 -11.01 8.42 -8.50
N LEU A 135 -9.77 7.98 -8.77
CA LEU A 135 -8.70 8.85 -9.27
C LEU A 135 -9.08 9.51 -10.59
N VAL A 136 -9.60 8.75 -11.56
CA VAL A 136 -10.01 9.29 -12.87
C VAL A 136 -11.24 10.18 -12.76
N ARG A 137 -12.20 9.81 -11.90
CA ARG A 137 -13.43 10.60 -11.66
C ARG A 137 -13.12 11.96 -11.03
N ARG A 138 -12.11 12.03 -10.16
CA ARG A 138 -11.74 13.25 -9.43
C ARG A 138 -10.56 14.01 -10.04
N GLY A 139 -10.06 13.60 -11.21
CA GLY A 139 -9.06 14.37 -11.95
C GLY A 139 -7.63 14.28 -11.44
N TYR A 140 -7.27 13.19 -10.75
CA TYR A 140 -5.89 12.95 -10.34
C TYR A 140 -5.03 12.56 -11.53
N ALA A 141 -3.75 12.90 -11.51
CA ALA A 141 -2.76 12.18 -12.32
C ALA A 141 -2.19 11.03 -11.47
N TRP A 142 -1.75 9.97 -12.11
CA TRP A 142 -1.19 8.79 -11.47
C TRP A 142 0.15 8.41 -12.10
N VAL A 143 1.11 8.01 -11.27
CA VAL A 143 2.46 7.62 -11.69
C VAL A 143 2.91 6.35 -10.96
N GLY A 144 2.84 5.21 -11.64
CA GLY A 144 3.44 3.96 -11.18
C GLY A 144 4.92 3.90 -11.52
N TYR A 145 5.77 3.36 -10.65
CA TYR A 145 7.20 3.26 -10.91
C TYR A 145 7.80 1.92 -10.47
N THR A 146 8.77 1.43 -11.25
CA THR A 146 9.41 0.15 -10.99
C THR A 146 10.47 0.27 -9.90
N LEU A 147 10.43 -0.63 -8.91
CA LEU A 147 11.48 -0.85 -7.93
C LEU A 147 11.85 -2.33 -7.94
N ASN A 148 12.80 -2.69 -8.78
CA ASN A 148 13.26 -4.06 -8.91
C ASN A 148 14.79 -4.13 -8.99
N ILE A 149 15.33 -5.34 -8.85
CA ILE A 149 16.77 -5.61 -8.94
C ILE A 149 17.08 -6.43 -10.19
N ASN A 150 18.35 -6.47 -10.59
CA ASN A 150 18.82 -7.50 -11.51
C ASN A 150 18.75 -8.87 -10.83
N LYS A 151 18.49 -9.94 -11.59
CA LYS A 151 18.38 -11.30 -11.05
C LYS A 151 19.65 -11.67 -10.28
N PRO A 152 19.58 -11.84 -8.95
CA PRO A 152 20.70 -12.37 -8.16
C PRO A 152 20.76 -13.90 -8.29
N ALA A 153 21.79 -14.53 -7.71
CA ALA A 153 21.88 -16.00 -7.66
C ALA A 153 20.78 -16.65 -6.81
N ALA A 154 20.35 -15.96 -5.75
CA ALA A 154 19.19 -16.30 -4.92
C ALA A 154 18.46 -15.00 -4.60
N ASP A 155 17.16 -14.91 -4.92
CA ASP A 155 16.41 -13.67 -4.70
C ASP A 155 16.15 -13.44 -3.20
N PRO A 156 16.50 -12.28 -2.64
CA PRO A 156 16.13 -11.94 -1.26
C PRO A 156 14.61 -11.98 -1.05
N LYS A 157 13.79 -11.63 -2.06
CA LYS A 157 12.33 -11.64 -1.96
C LYS A 157 11.77 -13.03 -1.72
N THR A 158 12.56 -14.06 -2.03
CA THR A 158 12.18 -15.46 -1.89
C THR A 158 12.76 -16.12 -0.63
N THR A 159 13.42 -15.35 0.24
CA THR A 159 14.20 -15.92 1.37
C THR A 159 14.04 -15.15 2.68
N THR A 160 13.17 -14.14 2.71
CA THR A 160 12.92 -13.31 3.91
C THR A 160 11.89 -13.87 4.88
N ASP A 161 11.09 -14.86 4.47
CA ASP A 161 10.16 -15.55 5.37
C ASP A 161 10.64 -17.01 5.58
N PRO A 162 11.03 -17.40 6.80
CA PRO A 162 11.48 -18.76 7.10
C PRO A 162 10.37 -19.82 7.04
N ALA A 163 9.10 -19.43 7.07
CA ALA A 163 7.95 -20.31 6.86
C ALA A 163 7.58 -20.45 5.37
N TRP A 164 8.02 -19.50 4.54
CA TRP A 164 7.81 -19.53 3.11
C TRP A 164 8.81 -20.49 2.45
N THR A 165 8.31 -21.64 2.00
CA THR A 165 9.08 -22.70 1.36
C THR A 165 8.73 -22.74 -0.13
N PRO A 166 9.52 -22.11 -1.02
CA PRO A 166 9.12 -21.96 -2.41
C PRO A 166 9.68 -23.14 -3.19
N ASP A 167 8.80 -23.87 -3.84
CA ASP A 167 9.17 -24.74 -4.94
C ASP A 167 8.31 -24.38 -6.15
N PRO A 168 8.84 -23.79 -7.25
CA PRO A 168 10.13 -23.13 -7.50
C PRO A 168 10.08 -21.57 -7.41
N GLU A 169 11.23 -20.88 -7.60
CA GLU A 169 11.31 -19.39 -7.65
C GLU A 169 10.25 -18.78 -8.60
N PRO A 170 9.45 -17.78 -8.16
CA PRO A 170 8.42 -17.18 -8.99
C PRO A 170 9.00 -16.57 -10.28
N GLN A 171 8.37 -16.90 -11.42
CA GLN A 171 8.82 -16.45 -12.75
C GLN A 171 8.49 -14.97 -13.02
N ASN A 172 7.84 -14.28 -12.10
CA ASN A 172 7.36 -12.91 -12.24
C ASN A 172 8.13 -11.92 -11.34
N LEU A 173 9.39 -12.22 -11.04
CA LEU A 173 10.28 -11.41 -10.22
C LEU A 173 11.36 -10.71 -11.03
N ASN A 174 11.80 -9.55 -10.52
CA ASN A 174 12.98 -8.79 -10.97
C ASN A 174 12.90 -8.26 -12.41
N PHE A 175 13.96 -7.55 -12.82
CA PHE A 175 14.09 -7.09 -14.21
C PHE A 175 14.14 -8.23 -15.24
N ASP A 176 14.47 -9.46 -14.84
CA ASP A 176 14.52 -10.60 -15.74
C ASP A 176 13.14 -11.01 -16.25
N PHE A 177 12.13 -10.98 -15.38
CA PHE A 177 10.73 -11.15 -15.75
C PHE A 177 10.30 -10.10 -16.77
N MET A 178 10.62 -8.83 -16.50
CA MET A 178 10.30 -7.74 -17.43
C MET A 178 11.00 -7.95 -18.78
N ARG A 179 12.30 -8.29 -18.79
CA ARG A 179 13.05 -8.53 -20.04
C ARG A 179 12.53 -9.73 -20.84
N ARG A 180 11.97 -10.76 -20.18
CA ARG A 180 11.26 -11.85 -20.89
C ARG A 180 9.99 -11.36 -21.57
N PHE A 181 9.30 -10.39 -20.96
CA PHE A 181 8.10 -9.80 -21.54
C PHE A 181 8.41 -8.90 -22.74
N ASP A 182 9.36 -7.97 -22.61
CA ASP A 182 9.80 -7.08 -23.69
C ASP A 182 11.27 -6.68 -23.49
N TYR A 183 12.18 -7.40 -24.15
CA TYR A 183 13.61 -7.19 -23.97
C TYR A 183 14.06 -5.80 -24.43
N ALA A 184 13.66 -5.35 -25.62
CA ALA A 184 14.10 -4.07 -26.17
C ALA A 184 13.67 -2.89 -25.28
N ARG A 185 12.48 -2.99 -24.69
CA ARG A 185 11.92 -2.00 -23.77
C ARG A 185 12.57 -2.01 -22.39
N TYR A 186 12.97 -3.16 -21.87
CA TYR A 186 13.40 -3.29 -20.48
C TYR A 186 14.88 -3.65 -20.28
N ALA A 187 15.64 -3.87 -21.35
CA ALA A 187 17.08 -4.10 -21.31
C ALA A 187 17.85 -2.98 -20.58
N PRO A 188 17.52 -1.67 -20.74
CA PRO A 188 18.26 -0.61 -20.06
C PRO A 188 18.03 -0.53 -18.54
N LEU A 189 16.99 -1.18 -18.01
CA LEU A 189 16.64 -1.05 -16.60
C LEU A 189 17.69 -1.72 -15.70
N GLY A 190 18.01 -1.06 -14.58
CA GLY A 190 18.98 -1.53 -13.61
C GLY A 190 19.10 -0.62 -12.40
N SER A 191 19.32 -1.24 -11.24
CA SER A 191 19.67 -0.59 -9.99
C SER A 191 20.81 -1.36 -9.32
N TYR A 192 21.53 -0.69 -8.41
CA TYR A 192 22.57 -1.32 -7.63
C TYR A 192 21.95 -2.27 -6.59
N TYR A 193 22.55 -3.45 -6.45
CA TYR A 193 22.20 -4.39 -5.40
C TYR A 193 23.42 -5.22 -4.98
N ASP A 194 23.66 -5.33 -3.68
CA ASP A 194 24.70 -6.17 -3.09
C ASP A 194 24.15 -6.79 -1.78
N PRO A 195 23.78 -8.09 -1.81
CA PRO A 195 23.16 -8.74 -0.65
C PRO A 195 24.12 -8.89 0.54
N ALA A 196 25.43 -8.70 0.35
CA ALA A 196 26.38 -8.73 1.47
C ALA A 196 26.38 -7.42 2.26
N ARG A 197 26.17 -6.28 1.57
CA ARG A 197 26.17 -4.93 2.18
C ARG A 197 24.82 -4.51 2.70
N PHE A 198 23.75 -4.93 2.03
CA PHE A 198 22.38 -4.52 2.34
C PHE A 198 21.65 -5.68 3.01
N ARG A 199 21.59 -5.59 4.34
CA ARG A 199 21.03 -6.59 5.24
C ARG A 199 19.88 -6.00 6.03
N ARG A 200 18.88 -6.83 6.32
CA ARG A 200 17.78 -6.52 7.22
C ARG A 200 17.59 -7.71 8.16
N GLY A 201 17.88 -7.50 9.45
CA GLY A 201 18.11 -8.61 10.37
C GLY A 201 19.26 -9.49 9.85
N ASP A 202 19.08 -10.80 9.93
CA ASP A 202 20.05 -11.79 9.46
C ASP A 202 19.95 -12.11 7.95
N HIS A 203 19.00 -11.47 7.25
CA HIS A 203 18.71 -11.75 5.84
C HIS A 203 19.22 -10.63 4.92
N ALA A 204 19.37 -10.95 3.63
CA ALA A 204 19.58 -9.93 2.61
C ALA A 204 18.33 -9.05 2.51
N ASP A 205 18.52 -7.73 2.41
CA ASP A 205 17.40 -6.79 2.31
C ASP A 205 16.71 -6.97 0.95
N PRO A 206 15.41 -7.29 0.87
CA PRO A 206 14.73 -7.52 -0.41
C PRO A 206 14.45 -6.25 -1.20
N PHE A 207 14.55 -5.09 -0.56
CA PHE A 207 14.30 -3.79 -1.18
C PHE A 207 15.54 -3.29 -1.93
N VAL A 208 15.31 -2.54 -3.01
CA VAL A 208 16.39 -1.86 -3.73
C VAL A 208 17.00 -0.81 -2.78
N PRO A 209 18.33 -0.79 -2.53
CA PRO A 209 18.98 0.17 -1.63
C PRO A 209 18.73 1.64 -1.99
N GLN A 210 18.46 1.91 -3.27
CA GLN A 210 18.19 3.25 -3.80
C GLN A 210 16.70 3.64 -3.75
N SER A 211 15.79 2.76 -3.27
CA SER A 211 14.33 2.92 -3.37
C SER A 211 13.83 4.28 -2.86
N GLN A 212 14.31 4.69 -1.68
CA GLN A 212 13.93 5.97 -1.08
C GLN A 212 14.38 7.16 -1.94
N GLY A 213 15.62 7.12 -2.44
CA GLY A 213 16.18 8.16 -3.30
C GLY A 213 15.45 8.25 -4.63
N ILE A 214 15.17 7.13 -5.28
CA ILE A 214 14.41 7.06 -6.53
C ILE A 214 13.01 7.66 -6.35
N GLY A 215 12.30 7.28 -5.28
CA GLY A 215 10.99 7.83 -4.94
C GLY A 215 11.02 9.35 -4.69
N ALA A 216 12.02 9.83 -3.95
CA ALA A 216 12.21 11.26 -3.68
C ALA A 216 12.50 12.07 -4.96
N GLN A 217 13.37 11.55 -5.82
CA GLN A 217 13.72 12.18 -7.09
C GLN A 217 12.52 12.23 -8.05
N LEU A 218 11.72 11.15 -8.10
CA LEU A 218 10.47 11.14 -8.84
C LEU A 218 9.48 12.20 -8.31
N ALA A 219 9.25 12.24 -6.99
CA ALA A 219 8.37 13.24 -6.39
C ALA A 219 8.82 14.68 -6.67
N LEU A 220 10.13 14.95 -6.57
CA LEU A 220 10.72 16.23 -6.95
C LEU A 220 10.43 16.57 -8.41
N ALA A 221 10.68 15.65 -9.36
CA ALA A 221 10.44 15.90 -10.78
C ALA A 221 8.96 16.18 -11.08
N LEU A 222 8.05 15.43 -10.47
CA LEU A 222 6.60 15.60 -10.64
C LEU A 222 6.12 16.95 -10.10
N LYS A 223 6.61 17.37 -8.94
CA LYS A 223 6.21 18.62 -8.27
C LYS A 223 6.93 19.87 -8.80
N SER A 224 8.01 19.69 -9.56
CA SER A 224 8.79 20.78 -10.17
C SER A 224 8.11 21.45 -11.38
N ASN A 225 7.02 20.89 -11.91
CA ASN A 225 6.27 21.46 -13.05
C ASN A 225 7.16 21.77 -14.27
N LEU A 226 8.06 20.83 -14.61
CA LEU A 226 8.97 20.97 -15.75
C LEU A 226 8.20 21.21 -17.06
N THR A 227 8.72 22.10 -17.91
CA THR A 227 8.08 22.48 -19.18
C THR A 227 8.10 21.37 -20.22
N ASP A 228 9.04 20.44 -20.11
CA ASP A 228 9.29 19.30 -21.01
C ASP A 228 9.21 17.95 -20.26
N GLY A 229 8.50 17.92 -19.13
CA GLY A 229 8.31 16.72 -18.31
C GLY A 229 7.11 15.85 -18.71
N PRO A 230 6.96 14.68 -18.05
CA PRO A 230 5.85 13.74 -18.33
C PRO A 230 4.45 14.32 -18.01
N LEU A 231 4.39 15.38 -17.21
CA LEU A 231 3.15 16.08 -16.83
C LEU A 231 3.05 17.48 -17.45
N THR A 232 3.80 17.79 -18.52
CA THR A 232 3.75 19.09 -19.20
C THR A 232 2.31 19.57 -19.44
N GLY A 233 2.06 20.82 -19.09
CA GLY A 233 0.74 21.46 -19.18
C GLY A 233 -0.14 21.28 -17.94
N LEU A 234 0.23 20.41 -16.99
CA LEU A 234 -0.44 20.29 -15.70
C LEU A 234 0.30 21.11 -14.64
N LYS A 235 -0.47 21.70 -13.71
CA LYS A 235 0.08 22.41 -12.54
C LYS A 235 -0.02 21.53 -11.30
N VAL A 236 1.00 20.73 -11.04
CA VAL A 236 1.12 19.87 -9.87
C VAL A 236 1.32 20.72 -8.63
N GLN A 237 0.44 20.54 -7.65
CA GLN A 237 0.48 21.21 -6.34
C GLN A 237 0.82 20.22 -5.23
N ARG A 238 0.40 18.97 -5.37
CA ARG A 238 0.57 17.91 -4.36
C ARG A 238 1.00 16.59 -4.99
N VAL A 239 1.82 15.85 -4.27
CA VAL A 239 2.21 14.47 -4.58
C VAL A 239 1.83 13.58 -3.40
N TYR A 240 1.01 12.57 -3.63
CA TYR A 240 0.63 11.58 -2.64
C TYR A 240 1.29 10.24 -2.95
N VAL A 241 1.71 9.53 -1.91
CA VAL A 241 2.16 8.14 -2.00
C VAL A 241 0.98 7.23 -1.74
N ASN A 242 0.79 6.21 -2.59
CA ASN A 242 -0.20 5.15 -2.40
C ASN A 242 0.49 3.78 -2.54
N SER A 243 1.00 3.20 -1.45
CA SER A 243 1.89 2.02 -1.50
C SER A 243 1.28 0.83 -0.76
N TRP A 244 1.16 -0.32 -1.43
CA TRP A 244 0.46 -1.48 -0.88
C TRP A 244 1.38 -2.69 -0.75
N ALA A 245 0.95 -3.62 0.12
CA ALA A 245 1.70 -4.82 0.47
C ALA A 245 3.10 -4.46 1.03
N VAL A 246 4.04 -5.37 0.86
CA VAL A 246 5.45 -5.26 1.28
C VAL A 246 6.16 -3.98 0.78
N THR A 247 5.76 -3.41 -0.36
CA THR A 247 6.40 -2.18 -0.89
C THR A 247 6.18 -0.95 -0.01
N ALA A 248 5.15 -0.96 0.85
CA ALA A 248 4.90 0.09 1.83
C ALA A 248 6.08 0.31 2.78
N GLN A 249 6.90 -0.73 3.04
CA GLN A 249 8.09 -0.65 3.88
C GLN A 249 9.06 0.44 3.41
N VAL A 250 9.18 0.68 2.10
CA VAL A 250 10.07 1.72 1.55
C VAL A 250 9.72 3.09 2.13
N TRP A 251 8.42 3.38 2.26
CA TRP A 251 7.92 4.66 2.74
C TRP A 251 7.86 4.74 4.27
N MET A 252 7.75 3.59 4.95
CA MET A 252 7.94 3.50 6.39
C MET A 252 9.39 3.84 6.76
N ASP A 253 10.36 3.22 6.07
CA ASP A 253 11.78 3.50 6.25
C ASP A 253 12.11 4.96 5.88
N TYR A 254 11.51 5.49 4.80
CA TYR A 254 11.66 6.89 4.41
C TYR A 254 11.29 7.85 5.55
N LEU A 255 10.17 7.58 6.23
CA LEU A 255 9.69 8.39 7.36
C LEU A 255 10.56 8.17 8.60
N ASP A 256 10.82 6.91 8.96
CA ASP A 256 11.58 6.54 10.16
C ASP A 256 13.04 6.96 10.13
N GLN A 257 13.60 7.16 8.93
CA GLN A 257 14.96 7.64 8.74
C GLN A 257 15.02 9.17 8.53
N GLY A 258 13.91 9.87 8.76
CA GLY A 258 13.83 11.34 8.72
C GLY A 258 13.91 11.93 7.32
N ARG A 259 13.72 11.14 6.25
CA ARG A 259 13.85 11.64 4.86
C ARG A 259 12.73 12.58 4.48
N HIS A 260 11.54 12.41 5.04
CA HIS A 260 10.48 13.40 4.89
C HIS A 260 10.89 14.74 5.47
N GLN A 261 11.77 14.81 6.46
CA GLN A 261 12.25 16.05 7.06
C GLN A 261 13.51 16.58 6.39
N GLN A 262 14.35 15.70 5.86
CA GLN A 262 15.60 16.05 5.19
C GLN A 262 15.38 16.48 3.74
N TRP A 263 14.63 15.72 2.94
CA TRP A 263 14.52 15.96 1.50
C TRP A 263 13.38 16.91 1.15
N ARG A 264 13.70 17.98 0.43
CA ARG A 264 12.82 19.12 0.17
C ARG A 264 12.83 19.56 -1.28
N LEU A 265 11.77 20.28 -1.65
CA LEU A 265 11.79 21.15 -2.81
C LEU A 265 12.78 22.31 -2.61
N PRO A 266 13.20 23.00 -3.69
CA PRO A 266 14.07 24.18 -3.60
C PRO A 266 13.51 25.31 -2.71
N ASP A 267 12.19 25.40 -2.56
CA ASP A 267 11.53 26.39 -1.70
C ASP A 267 11.38 25.94 -0.23
N GLY A 268 11.91 24.77 0.13
CA GLY A 268 11.80 24.19 1.47
C GLY A 268 10.48 23.47 1.75
N GLY A 269 9.57 23.37 0.77
CA GLY A 269 8.35 22.59 0.85
C GLY A 269 8.59 21.07 0.81
N PRO A 270 7.69 20.25 1.38
CA PRO A 270 7.84 18.81 1.37
C PRO A 270 7.69 18.23 -0.05
N LEU A 271 8.43 17.15 -0.34
CA LEU A 271 8.30 16.42 -1.60
C LEU A 271 6.96 15.66 -1.67
N ILE A 272 6.53 15.09 -0.55
CA ILE A 272 5.31 14.28 -0.42
C ILE A 272 4.34 14.98 0.52
N ASP A 273 3.07 15.05 0.13
CA ASP A 273 2.02 15.76 0.87
C ASP A 273 1.12 14.81 1.67
N ALA A 274 1.08 13.52 1.35
CA ALA A 274 0.36 12.48 2.10
C ALA A 274 0.85 11.08 1.75
N TYR A 275 0.62 10.14 2.68
CA TYR A 275 0.94 8.73 2.54
C TYR A 275 -0.31 7.89 2.82
N MET A 276 -0.66 7.03 1.87
CA MET A 276 -1.59 5.93 2.07
C MET A 276 -0.86 4.61 1.90
N THR A 277 -1.02 3.71 2.86
CA THR A 277 -0.52 2.34 2.77
C THR A 277 -1.59 1.30 3.10
N GLY A 278 -1.33 0.05 2.76
CA GLY A 278 -2.21 -1.03 3.21
C GLY A 278 -1.66 -2.42 2.97
N ARG A 279 -2.29 -3.42 3.61
CA ARG A 279 -2.01 -4.85 3.47
C ARG A 279 -0.57 -5.31 3.78
N MET A 280 0.06 -4.74 4.80
CA MET A 280 1.49 -4.91 5.08
C MET A 280 1.86 -6.09 6.01
N SER A 281 0.91 -6.81 6.64
CA SER A 281 1.27 -7.75 7.72
C SER A 281 1.89 -9.09 7.33
N PHE A 282 1.85 -9.53 6.06
CA PHE A 282 2.49 -10.80 5.68
C PHE A 282 4.03 -10.74 5.59
N GLY A 283 4.63 -9.58 5.86
CA GLY A 283 6.07 -9.40 5.85
C GLY A 283 6.53 -8.59 7.04
N GLU A 284 6.72 -9.23 8.19
CA GLU A 284 7.64 -8.72 9.22
C GLU A 284 9.05 -8.68 8.63
N VAL A 285 9.33 -7.68 7.80
CA VAL A 285 10.60 -7.65 7.09
C VAL A 285 11.68 -7.27 8.10
N GLY A 286 12.57 -8.21 8.39
CA GLY A 286 13.65 -8.01 9.37
C GLY A 286 13.29 -8.34 10.81
N GLY A 287 12.18 -9.04 11.06
CA GLY A 287 11.78 -9.48 12.40
C GLY A 287 11.15 -8.40 13.30
N ASP A 288 10.95 -7.19 12.77
CA ASP A 288 10.31 -6.07 13.47
C ASP A 288 8.87 -5.86 12.94
N ALA A 289 7.87 -5.98 13.82
CA ALA A 289 6.45 -5.75 13.49
C ALA A 289 6.08 -4.26 13.47
N ILE A 290 6.58 -3.50 12.49
CA ILE A 290 6.24 -2.07 12.34
C ILE A 290 4.90 -1.94 11.59
N ARG A 291 3.96 -1.18 12.16
CA ARG A 291 2.60 -0.96 11.60
C ARG A 291 2.32 0.48 11.20
N ILE A 292 3.04 1.42 11.83
CA ILE A 292 3.05 2.85 11.52
C ILE A 292 4.50 3.35 11.61
N PRO A 293 4.86 4.44 10.92
CA PRO A 293 6.15 5.08 11.12
C PRO A 293 6.32 5.53 12.57
N ARG A 294 7.49 5.28 13.13
CA ARG A 294 7.97 5.78 14.42
C ARG A 294 8.27 7.29 14.36
N GLN A 295 8.71 7.80 13.21
CA GLN A 295 8.99 9.23 13.02
C GLN A 295 7.99 9.89 12.06
N MET A 296 6.81 10.19 12.61
CA MET A 296 5.74 10.83 11.86
C MET A 296 6.07 12.29 11.48
N PRO A 297 5.66 12.75 10.28
CA PRO A 297 5.77 14.15 9.91
C PRO A 297 4.62 14.97 10.51
N ASP A 298 4.86 16.26 10.76
CA ASP A 298 3.87 17.14 11.39
C ASP A 298 2.73 17.53 10.43
N THR A 299 3.04 17.61 9.13
CA THR A 299 2.18 18.27 8.13
C THR A 299 1.53 17.31 7.15
N ALA A 300 2.09 16.12 6.94
CA ALA A 300 1.57 15.12 6.00
C ALA A 300 0.81 14.01 6.75
N PRO A 301 -0.45 13.71 6.38
CA PRO A 301 -1.13 12.55 6.94
C PRO A 301 -0.50 11.25 6.48
N PHE A 302 -0.46 10.29 7.40
CA PHE A 302 -0.19 8.88 7.13
C PHE A 302 -1.46 8.08 7.44
N VAL A 303 -1.96 7.36 6.44
CA VAL A 303 -3.17 6.54 6.52
C VAL A 303 -2.79 5.12 6.16
N THR A 304 -3.06 4.16 7.04
CA THR A 304 -2.85 2.74 6.74
C THR A 304 -4.16 1.94 6.84
N ILE A 305 -4.37 1.05 5.87
CA ILE A 305 -5.60 0.26 5.71
C ILE A 305 -5.25 -1.23 5.78
N TYR A 306 -5.79 -1.89 6.78
CA TYR A 306 -5.63 -3.31 7.05
C TYR A 306 -6.86 -4.06 6.61
N SER A 307 -6.66 -5.17 5.90
CA SER A 307 -7.69 -6.17 5.64
C SER A 307 -8.02 -6.92 6.93
N GLN A 308 -9.07 -7.73 6.91
CA GLN A 308 -9.37 -8.59 8.04
C GLN A 308 -8.24 -9.61 8.30
N SER A 309 -7.49 -10.00 7.27
CA SER A 309 -6.40 -10.97 7.35
C SER A 309 -5.16 -10.38 8.00
N GLU A 310 -4.78 -9.15 7.67
CA GLU A 310 -3.67 -8.49 8.37
C GLU A 310 -4.02 -8.22 9.84
N ALA A 311 -5.26 -7.83 10.12
CA ALA A 311 -5.71 -7.66 11.50
C ALA A 311 -5.74 -8.98 12.27
N MET A 312 -6.15 -10.09 11.65
CA MET A 312 -6.13 -11.43 12.26
C MET A 312 -4.70 -11.88 12.56
N HIS A 313 -3.79 -11.70 11.61
CA HIS A 313 -2.37 -11.98 11.81
C HIS A 313 -1.82 -11.20 13.01
N ASP A 314 -2.05 -9.89 13.07
CA ASP A 314 -1.60 -9.06 14.21
C ASP A 314 -2.21 -9.51 15.55
N ALA A 315 -3.44 -10.04 15.55
CA ALA A 315 -4.06 -10.58 16.75
C ALA A 315 -3.45 -11.93 17.18
N LEU A 316 -3.13 -12.81 16.23
CA LEU A 316 -2.48 -14.11 16.46
C LEU A 316 -1.07 -13.93 17.02
N GLU A 317 -0.29 -13.02 16.45
CA GLU A 317 1.09 -12.73 16.85
C GLU A 317 1.18 -11.82 18.09
N GLY A 318 0.04 -11.38 18.64
CA GLY A 318 0.01 -10.50 19.82
C GLY A 318 0.58 -9.10 19.58
N ILE A 319 0.69 -8.68 18.33
CA ILE A 319 1.25 -7.38 17.91
C ILE A 319 0.33 -6.27 18.40
N ALA A 320 0.84 -5.28 19.11
CA ALA A 320 0.02 -4.22 19.69
C ALA A 320 -0.66 -3.35 18.61
N LEU A 321 -1.90 -2.92 18.87
CA LEU A 321 -2.57 -1.96 17.98
C LEU A 321 -1.83 -0.60 18.02
N PRO A 322 -1.52 -0.01 16.86
CA PRO A 322 -0.89 1.30 16.83
C PRO A 322 -1.87 2.41 17.25
N PRO A 323 -1.34 3.57 17.72
CA PRO A 323 -2.15 4.73 18.04
C PRO A 323 -2.91 5.27 16.81
N ASP A 324 -3.92 6.09 17.07
CA ASP A 324 -4.65 6.87 16.07
C ASP A 324 -4.76 8.32 16.57
N SER A 325 -4.30 9.29 15.78
CA SER A 325 -4.15 10.67 16.24
C SER A 325 -4.46 11.70 15.16
N ASP A 326 -4.99 12.84 15.58
CA ASP A 326 -5.14 14.01 14.71
C ASP A 326 -3.83 14.80 14.60
N THR A 327 -2.93 14.64 15.58
CA THR A 327 -1.58 15.24 15.61
C THR A 327 -0.62 14.31 16.38
N PRO A 328 0.42 13.74 15.75
CA PRO A 328 0.67 13.76 14.30
C PRO A 328 -0.51 13.20 13.50
N ARG A 329 -0.62 13.58 12.22
CA ARG A 329 -1.77 13.23 11.38
C ARG A 329 -1.72 11.74 11.01
N LEU A 330 -2.38 10.90 11.79
CA LEU A 330 -2.31 9.44 11.66
C LEU A 330 -3.68 8.79 11.70
N ARG A 331 -3.94 7.91 10.73
CA ARG A 331 -5.08 6.98 10.77
C ARG A 331 -4.66 5.56 10.51
N TYR A 332 -5.34 4.66 11.19
CA TYR A 332 -5.23 3.23 11.00
C TYR A 332 -6.64 2.68 10.88
N TYR A 333 -6.95 1.94 9.82
CA TYR A 333 -8.27 1.37 9.59
C TYR A 333 -8.18 -0.15 9.46
N GLU A 334 -9.03 -0.87 10.17
CA GLU A 334 -9.21 -2.31 10.02
C GLU A 334 -10.53 -2.56 9.29
N VAL A 335 -10.48 -3.05 8.05
CA VAL A 335 -11.65 -3.21 7.20
C VAL A 335 -12.12 -4.66 7.20
N THR A 336 -13.26 -4.91 7.84
CA THR A 336 -13.87 -6.24 7.87
C THR A 336 -14.43 -6.64 6.51
N GLY A 337 -14.32 -7.93 6.15
CA GLY A 337 -14.78 -8.44 4.86
C GLY A 337 -14.05 -7.84 3.67
N MET A 338 -12.85 -7.27 3.87
CA MET A 338 -11.85 -7.00 2.84
C MET A 338 -10.79 -8.09 2.98
N SER A 339 -10.51 -8.81 1.89
CA SER A 339 -9.46 -9.84 1.89
C SER A 339 -8.07 -9.26 1.78
N HIS A 340 -7.05 -10.08 2.10
CA HIS A 340 -5.67 -9.73 1.75
C HIS A 340 -5.51 -9.62 0.23
N LEU A 341 -6.00 -10.63 -0.50
CA LEU A 341 -6.02 -10.61 -1.94
C LEU A 341 -7.39 -11.03 -2.49
N ARG A 342 -7.81 -10.36 -3.57
CA ARG A 342 -9.01 -10.66 -4.35
C ARG A 342 -8.59 -11.20 -5.71
N LEU A 343 -9.40 -12.03 -6.34
CA LEU A 343 -9.16 -12.41 -7.74
C LEU A 343 -9.20 -11.17 -8.63
N ALA A 344 -10.05 -10.21 -8.28
CA ALA A 344 -10.11 -8.89 -8.92
C ALA A 344 -8.82 -8.06 -8.72
N ASP A 345 -8.00 -8.37 -7.70
CA ASP A 345 -6.77 -7.63 -7.43
C ASP A 345 -5.58 -8.17 -8.23
N LEU A 346 -5.65 -9.36 -8.83
CA LEU A 346 -4.55 -9.88 -9.65
C LEU A 346 -4.25 -8.95 -10.84
N GLY A 347 -2.98 -8.89 -11.24
CA GLY A 347 -2.52 -8.05 -12.34
C GLY A 347 -1.45 -8.73 -13.19
N THR A 348 -0.84 -7.97 -14.08
CA THR A 348 0.50 -8.19 -14.69
C THR A 348 1.18 -9.57 -14.58
N GLN A 349 0.63 -10.60 -15.24
CA GLN A 349 1.19 -11.97 -15.22
C GLN A 349 1.45 -12.52 -13.80
N GLU A 350 0.78 -11.94 -12.80
CA GLU A 350 0.79 -12.40 -11.41
C GLU A 350 -0.04 -13.67 -11.32
N VAL A 351 0.55 -14.68 -10.68
CA VAL A 351 -0.09 -15.96 -10.41
C VAL A 351 0.13 -16.25 -8.95
N GLU A 352 -0.92 -16.72 -8.29
CA GLU A 352 -0.92 -17.10 -6.89
C GLU A 352 -1.44 -18.53 -6.79
N ASP A 353 -0.94 -19.25 -5.79
CA ASP A 353 -1.38 -20.62 -5.54
C ASP A 353 -2.86 -20.65 -5.20
N MET A 354 -3.54 -21.63 -5.79
CA MET A 354 -4.94 -21.94 -5.52
C MET A 354 -5.03 -23.10 -4.52
N PRO A 355 -6.20 -23.36 -3.92
CA PRO A 355 -6.38 -24.44 -2.96
C PRO A 355 -5.95 -25.80 -3.50
N ALA A 356 -6.08 -26.04 -4.81
CA ALA A 356 -5.61 -27.27 -5.44
C ALA A 356 -4.09 -27.45 -5.39
N ASP A 357 -3.33 -26.36 -5.48
CA ASP A 357 -1.87 -26.38 -5.47
C ASP A 357 -1.31 -26.75 -4.08
N VAL A 358 -2.12 -26.55 -3.03
CA VAL A 358 -1.81 -26.93 -1.64
C VAL A 358 -2.62 -28.14 -1.13
N GLY A 359 -3.26 -28.90 -2.02
CA GLY A 359 -3.99 -30.14 -1.68
C GLY A 359 -5.31 -29.92 -0.91
N LYS A 360 -5.94 -28.77 -1.10
CA LYS A 360 -7.21 -28.35 -0.50
C LYS A 360 -8.33 -28.13 -1.51
N GLU A 361 -8.23 -28.67 -2.71
CA GLU A 361 -9.25 -28.56 -3.77
C GLU A 361 -10.64 -29.05 -3.33
N ASN A 362 -10.68 -29.98 -2.37
CA ASN A 362 -11.92 -30.58 -1.87
C ASN A 362 -12.44 -29.93 -0.58
N ASP A 363 -11.68 -29.05 0.09
CA ASP A 363 -12.07 -28.44 1.36
C ASP A 363 -13.25 -27.47 1.15
N PRO A 364 -14.41 -27.68 1.80
CA PRO A 364 -15.58 -26.80 1.65
C PRO A 364 -15.35 -25.35 2.09
N ASN A 365 -14.38 -25.07 2.96
CA ASN A 365 -14.02 -23.71 3.35
C ASN A 365 -13.16 -23.01 2.29
N CYS A 366 -12.56 -23.75 1.35
CA CYS A 366 -11.69 -23.19 0.30
C CYS A 366 -12.37 -22.96 -1.05
N ARG A 367 -13.68 -23.20 -1.15
CA ARG A 367 -14.40 -23.19 -2.44
C ARG A 367 -14.85 -21.81 -2.93
N HIS A 368 -14.85 -20.81 -2.06
CA HIS A 368 -15.53 -19.55 -2.31
C HIS A 368 -14.61 -18.37 -1.97
N PHE A 369 -13.85 -17.93 -2.97
CA PHE A 369 -13.21 -16.63 -2.95
C PHE A 369 -14.24 -15.52 -3.02
N TYR A 370 -13.82 -14.31 -2.69
CA TYR A 370 -14.72 -13.19 -2.59
C TYR A 370 -14.07 -11.89 -3.08
N ASP A 371 -14.77 -11.20 -3.97
CA ASP A 371 -14.33 -9.96 -4.62
C ASP A 371 -15.24 -8.78 -4.22
N GLU A 372 -15.87 -8.85 -3.04
CA GLU A 372 -16.65 -7.73 -2.49
C GLU A 372 -15.86 -6.41 -2.68
N PRO A 373 -16.53 -5.31 -3.08
CA PRO A 373 -15.86 -4.16 -3.71
C PRO A 373 -15.15 -3.26 -2.69
N ALA A 374 -14.10 -3.81 -2.07
CA ALA A 374 -13.27 -3.15 -1.07
C ALA A 374 -12.62 -1.87 -1.62
N GLU A 375 -12.39 -1.76 -2.95
CA GLU A 375 -11.93 -0.56 -3.62
C GLU A 375 -12.83 0.66 -3.36
N MET A 376 -14.14 0.46 -3.12
CA MET A 376 -15.06 1.55 -2.78
C MET A 376 -14.77 2.12 -1.40
N VAL A 377 -14.38 1.28 -0.44
CA VAL A 377 -13.99 1.70 0.92
C VAL A 377 -12.63 2.42 0.87
N VAL A 378 -11.67 1.85 0.14
CA VAL A 378 -10.35 2.46 -0.05
C VAL A 378 -10.47 3.84 -0.72
N SER A 379 -11.31 3.96 -1.75
CA SER A 379 -11.60 5.22 -2.43
C SER A 379 -12.21 6.27 -1.49
N ALA A 380 -13.15 5.88 -0.62
CA ALA A 380 -13.73 6.79 0.37
C ALA A 380 -12.72 7.27 1.41
N LEU A 381 -11.83 6.37 1.88
CA LEU A 381 -10.74 6.73 2.79
C LEU A 381 -9.71 7.64 2.11
N PHE A 382 -9.45 7.44 0.81
CA PHE A 382 -8.58 8.30 0.03
C PHE A 382 -9.18 9.71 -0.16
N ASP A 383 -10.47 9.82 -0.44
CA ASP A 383 -11.20 11.10 -0.50
C ASP A 383 -11.10 11.86 0.83
N ALA A 384 -11.32 11.16 1.95
CA ALA A 384 -11.20 11.76 3.28
C ALA A 384 -9.75 12.19 3.62
N MET A 385 -8.75 11.44 3.18
CA MET A 385 -7.34 11.83 3.30
C MET A 385 -7.03 13.09 2.47
N ASP A 386 -7.49 13.16 1.22
CA ASP A 386 -7.32 14.34 0.37
C ASP A 386 -8.01 15.57 0.96
N HIS A 387 -9.22 15.41 1.52
CA HIS A 387 -9.92 16.47 2.25
C HIS A 387 -9.12 16.95 3.45
N TRP A 388 -8.51 16.04 4.22
CA TRP A 388 -7.66 16.41 5.36
C TRP A 388 -6.42 17.21 4.93
N VAL A 389 -5.77 16.81 3.84
CA VAL A 389 -4.64 17.58 3.27
C VAL A 389 -5.09 18.98 2.85
N ARG A 390 -6.20 19.08 2.11
CA ARG A 390 -6.67 20.34 1.51
C ARG A 390 -7.23 21.33 2.53
N THR A 391 -7.91 20.85 3.56
CA THR A 391 -8.68 21.69 4.47
C THR A 391 -8.12 21.74 5.89
N GLY A 392 -7.22 20.82 6.24
CA GLY A 392 -6.74 20.63 7.60
C GLY A 392 -7.75 19.95 8.54
N GLN A 393 -8.96 19.63 8.08
CA GLN A 393 -9.97 18.94 8.88
C GLN A 393 -9.63 17.44 9.00
N PRO A 394 -9.44 16.92 10.22
CA PRO A 394 -9.09 15.50 10.39
C PRO A 394 -10.12 14.56 9.78
N MET A 395 -9.65 13.56 9.04
CA MET A 395 -10.52 12.50 8.51
C MET A 395 -11.14 11.66 9.65
N PRO A 396 -12.33 11.07 9.52
CA PRO A 396 -13.03 10.42 10.65
C PRO A 396 -12.28 9.21 11.22
N LYS A 397 -12.25 9.01 12.54
CA LYS A 397 -11.75 7.77 13.14
C LYS A 397 -12.74 6.61 12.94
N ALA A 398 -12.26 5.37 12.98
CA ALA A 398 -13.08 4.17 12.98
C ALA A 398 -12.92 3.36 14.28
N PRO A 399 -13.95 2.63 14.72
CA PRO A 399 -13.80 1.61 15.76
C PRO A 399 -12.75 0.57 15.37
N ARG A 400 -12.03 0.04 16.35
CA ARG A 400 -11.08 -1.08 16.18
C ARG A 400 -11.80 -2.43 16.15
N LEU A 401 -11.16 -3.45 15.61
CA LEU A 401 -11.58 -4.83 15.79
C LEU A 401 -11.45 -5.24 17.26
N THR A 402 -12.41 -6.04 17.73
CA THR A 402 -12.42 -6.51 19.12
C THR A 402 -11.54 -7.74 19.25
N ARG A 403 -10.38 -7.62 19.90
CA ARG A 403 -9.50 -8.76 20.19
C ARG A 403 -10.12 -9.71 21.21
N ALA A 404 -9.90 -11.00 21.03
CA ALA A 404 -10.36 -12.07 21.92
C ALA A 404 -9.26 -13.15 22.04
N GLY A 405 -8.41 -13.02 23.07
CA GLY A 405 -7.20 -13.85 23.17
C GLY A 405 -6.25 -13.60 21.99
N ALA A 406 -5.66 -14.67 21.45
CA ALA A 406 -4.83 -14.63 20.24
C ALA A 406 -5.70 -14.66 18.96
N GLY A 407 -6.68 -13.77 18.87
CA GLY A 407 -7.62 -13.75 17.74
C GLY A 407 -8.62 -12.60 17.82
N ILE A 408 -9.61 -12.63 16.93
CA ILE A 408 -10.62 -11.58 16.81
C ILE A 408 -12.01 -12.13 17.18
N ALA A 409 -12.73 -11.38 18.00
CA ALA A 409 -14.09 -11.73 18.40
C ALA A 409 -15.01 -11.80 17.18
N ARG A 410 -15.80 -12.88 17.08
CA ARG A 410 -16.83 -13.05 16.06
C ARG A 410 -18.22 -12.92 16.67
N ASP A 411 -19.12 -12.29 15.94
CA ASP A 411 -20.54 -12.20 16.32
C ASP A 411 -21.19 -13.57 16.14
N ALA A 412 -21.80 -14.13 17.20
CA ALA A 412 -22.34 -15.48 17.18
C ALA A 412 -23.47 -15.68 16.16
N ARG A 413 -24.21 -14.61 15.81
CA ARG A 413 -25.35 -14.66 14.90
C ARG A 413 -24.89 -14.73 13.44
N THR A 414 -23.91 -13.92 13.07
CA THR A 414 -23.41 -13.79 11.69
C THR A 414 -22.19 -14.68 11.46
N GLY A 415 -21.31 -14.81 12.45
CA GLY A 415 -20.01 -15.45 12.32
C GLY A 415 -18.94 -14.52 11.76
N ASN A 416 -19.21 -13.22 11.63
CA ASN A 416 -18.25 -12.22 11.15
C ASN A 416 -17.55 -11.52 12.32
N MET A 417 -16.34 -10.99 12.09
CA MET A 417 -15.58 -10.24 13.08
C MET A 417 -16.36 -9.03 13.64
N VAL A 418 -16.11 -8.67 14.89
CA VAL A 418 -16.76 -7.55 15.59
C VAL A 418 -15.84 -6.33 15.65
N GLY A 419 -16.41 -5.14 15.42
CA GLY A 419 -15.67 -3.88 15.35
C GLY A 419 -15.18 -3.56 13.94
N GLY A 420 -14.14 -2.72 13.85
CA GLY A 420 -13.54 -2.28 12.59
C GLY A 420 -14.44 -1.34 11.77
N VAL A 421 -13.96 -1.01 10.56
CA VAL A 421 -14.79 -0.51 9.47
C VAL A 421 -15.64 -1.67 8.95
N ARG A 422 -16.96 -1.45 8.90
CA ARG A 422 -17.94 -2.49 8.51
C ARG A 422 -18.72 -2.08 7.26
N PRO A 423 -18.26 -2.51 6.07
CA PRO A 423 -19.00 -2.26 4.83
C PRO A 423 -20.39 -2.91 4.82
N PRO A 424 -21.27 -2.56 3.88
CA PRO A 424 -22.64 -3.08 3.83
C PRO A 424 -22.73 -4.61 3.80
N TRP A 425 -21.78 -5.28 3.14
CA TRP A 425 -21.72 -6.74 3.10
C TRP A 425 -21.32 -7.41 4.42
N VAL A 426 -20.77 -6.67 5.38
CA VAL A 426 -20.52 -7.16 6.75
C VAL A 426 -21.59 -6.69 7.74
N THR A 427 -22.17 -5.52 7.51
CA THR A 427 -23.27 -4.99 8.33
C THR A 427 -24.58 -5.74 8.09
N VAL A 428 -24.85 -6.14 6.84
CA VAL A 428 -26.01 -6.97 6.45
C VAL A 428 -25.49 -8.19 5.66
N PRO A 429 -24.84 -9.15 6.35
CA PRO A 429 -24.09 -10.20 5.68
C PRO A 429 -24.99 -11.29 5.09
N ALA A 430 -24.53 -11.83 3.96
CA ALA A 430 -25.04 -13.06 3.35
C ALA A 430 -24.05 -14.23 3.45
N ALA A 431 -22.87 -13.99 4.02
CA ALA A 431 -21.81 -14.96 4.20
C ALA A 431 -21.04 -14.68 5.51
N ALA A 432 -20.33 -15.69 6.00
CA ALA A 432 -19.26 -15.51 6.97
C ALA A 432 -17.94 -15.36 6.21
N TYR A 433 -17.21 -14.27 6.43
CA TYR A 433 -15.90 -14.02 5.83
C TYR A 433 -14.82 -14.61 6.75
N LEU A 434 -13.90 -15.35 6.14
CA LEU A 434 -12.86 -16.14 6.78
C LEU A 434 -11.49 -15.71 6.25
N THR A 435 -10.50 -15.66 7.11
CA THR A 435 -9.14 -15.33 6.70
C THR A 435 -8.39 -16.59 6.25
N ASP A 436 -7.28 -16.42 5.53
CA ASP A 436 -6.41 -17.56 5.22
C ASP A 436 -5.87 -18.20 6.51
N GLN A 437 -5.53 -17.43 7.55
CA GLN A 437 -5.04 -18.00 8.82
C GLN A 437 -6.06 -18.95 9.50
N GLU A 438 -7.36 -18.79 9.23
CA GLU A 438 -8.40 -19.67 9.77
C GLU A 438 -8.64 -20.92 8.92
N THR A 439 -8.35 -20.86 7.63
CA THR A 439 -8.76 -21.87 6.66
C THR A 439 -7.58 -22.62 6.02
N GLY A 440 -6.43 -21.96 5.96
CA GLY A 440 -5.17 -22.34 5.33
C GLY A 440 -5.33 -22.65 3.85
N CYS A 441 -6.21 -21.95 3.14
CA CYS A 441 -6.62 -22.28 1.78
C CYS A 441 -5.58 -21.89 0.71
N GLY A 442 -4.55 -21.14 1.06
CA GLY A 442 -3.48 -20.72 0.15
C GLY A 442 -3.01 -19.32 0.53
N LEU A 443 -1.70 -19.06 0.38
CA LEU A 443 -0.91 -18.08 1.15
C LEU A 443 -1.47 -16.64 1.25
N VAL A 444 -2.42 -16.23 0.40
CA VAL A 444 -2.87 -14.84 0.28
C VAL A 444 -4.37 -14.63 0.05
N PHE A 445 -5.15 -15.68 -0.24
CA PHE A 445 -6.58 -15.52 -0.54
C PHE A 445 -7.46 -15.79 0.67
N ASP A 446 -8.32 -14.84 0.99
CA ASP A 446 -9.40 -15.07 1.93
C ASP A 446 -10.58 -15.79 1.25
N THR A 447 -11.38 -16.48 2.07
CA THR A 447 -12.55 -17.22 1.62
C THR A 447 -13.80 -16.74 2.35
N LYS A 448 -14.97 -17.13 1.85
CA LYS A 448 -16.24 -16.90 2.52
C LYS A 448 -17.07 -18.17 2.55
N ARG A 449 -17.93 -18.29 3.55
CA ARG A 449 -18.96 -19.32 3.63
C ARG A 449 -20.34 -18.69 3.43
N PRO A 450 -20.96 -18.82 2.24
CA PRO A 450 -22.32 -18.35 2.00
C PRO A 450 -23.29 -18.94 3.01
N TYR A 451 -24.23 -18.14 3.51
CA TYR A 451 -25.25 -18.65 4.43
C TYR A 451 -26.19 -19.60 3.71
N ALA A 452 -26.66 -20.61 4.45
CA ALA A 452 -27.77 -21.44 4.00
C ALA A 452 -29.06 -20.60 3.96
N ARG A 453 -30.00 -21.01 3.10
CA ARG A 453 -31.32 -20.38 2.94
C ARG A 453 -32.03 -20.13 4.26
N ASP A 454 -32.06 -21.13 5.14
CA ASP A 454 -32.78 -21.03 6.42
C ASP A 454 -32.18 -19.95 7.33
N LYS A 455 -30.85 -19.79 7.30
CA LYS A 455 -30.18 -18.70 8.01
C LYS A 455 -30.54 -17.34 7.40
N LEU A 456 -30.52 -17.20 6.08
CA LEU A 456 -30.95 -15.96 5.41
C LEU A 456 -32.40 -15.59 5.75
N LYS A 457 -33.32 -16.57 5.73
CA LYS A 457 -34.72 -16.38 6.12
C LYS A 457 -34.87 -16.05 7.60
N ALA A 458 -34.10 -16.67 8.49
CA ALA A 458 -34.12 -16.34 9.91
C ALA A 458 -33.58 -14.91 10.20
N LEU A 459 -32.59 -14.45 9.42
CA LEU A 459 -32.03 -13.10 9.57
C LEU A 459 -32.94 -12.01 8.98
N TYR A 460 -33.52 -12.27 7.81
CA TYR A 460 -34.13 -11.23 6.97
C TYR A 460 -35.57 -11.51 6.55
N GLY A 461 -36.07 -12.73 6.71
CA GLY A 461 -37.39 -13.18 6.23
C GLY A 461 -37.38 -13.50 4.74
N ASP A 462 -37.23 -12.47 3.91
CA ASP A 462 -37.22 -12.56 2.45
C ASP A 462 -36.14 -11.67 1.80
N PHE A 463 -35.95 -11.85 0.49
CA PHE A 463 -34.98 -11.07 -0.28
C PHE A 463 -35.32 -9.57 -0.30
N ALA A 464 -36.60 -9.20 -0.35
CA ALA A 464 -37.01 -7.81 -0.38
C ALA A 464 -36.58 -7.07 0.90
N SER A 465 -36.71 -7.74 2.05
CA SER A 465 -36.31 -7.24 3.36
C SER A 465 -34.79 -7.22 3.53
N TYR A 466 -34.08 -8.22 3.01
CA TYR A 466 -32.62 -8.20 2.91
C TYR A 466 -32.13 -7.01 2.09
N LYS A 467 -32.67 -6.81 0.88
CA LYS A 467 -32.30 -5.71 -0.02
C LYS A 467 -32.53 -4.34 0.63
N ARG A 468 -33.69 -4.12 1.28
CA ARG A 468 -33.96 -2.87 2.00
C ARG A 468 -32.97 -2.62 3.13
N ARG A 469 -32.61 -3.65 3.91
CA ARG A 469 -31.62 -3.52 4.99
C ARG A 469 -30.22 -3.25 4.44
N PHE A 470 -29.83 -3.92 3.36
CA PHE A 470 -28.56 -3.71 2.69
C PHE A 470 -28.45 -2.28 2.18
N GLN A 471 -29.49 -1.74 1.53
CA GLN A 471 -29.54 -0.33 1.12
C GLN A 471 -29.40 0.63 2.31
N ALA A 472 -30.12 0.39 3.41
CA ALA A 472 -29.99 1.21 4.62
C ALA A 472 -28.56 1.17 5.21
N ALA A 473 -27.88 0.02 5.13
CA ALA A 473 -26.47 -0.12 5.52
C ALA A 473 -25.52 0.61 4.56
N THR A 474 -25.79 0.61 3.25
CA THR A 474 -25.07 1.43 2.26
C THR A 474 -25.19 2.91 2.58
N GLU A 475 -26.39 3.41 2.85
CA GLU A 475 -26.61 4.81 3.23
C GLU A 475 -25.92 5.16 4.56
N ALA A 476 -25.87 4.21 5.51
CA ALA A 476 -25.14 4.39 6.76
C ALA A 476 -23.63 4.47 6.54
N ALA A 477 -23.07 3.62 5.68
CA ALA A 477 -21.65 3.66 5.33
C ALA A 477 -21.26 4.97 4.63
N VAL A 478 -22.15 5.53 3.80
CA VAL A 478 -21.97 6.88 3.23
C VAL A 478 -21.92 7.95 4.31
N ARG A 479 -22.87 7.94 5.26
CA ARG A 479 -22.86 8.91 6.39
C ARG A 479 -21.63 8.79 7.29
N GLN A 480 -21.06 7.60 7.39
CA GLN A 480 -19.83 7.34 8.15
C GLN A 480 -18.56 7.71 7.38
N GLY A 481 -18.65 7.98 6.08
CA GLY A 481 -17.49 8.27 5.22
C GLY A 481 -16.74 7.03 4.75
N PHE A 482 -17.35 5.84 4.83
CA PHE A 482 -16.76 4.58 4.35
C PHE A 482 -17.22 4.16 2.96
N LEU A 483 -18.16 4.90 2.36
CA LEU A 483 -18.52 4.81 0.95
C LEU A 483 -18.75 6.22 0.42
N LEU A 484 -18.45 6.43 -0.85
CA LEU A 484 -18.83 7.66 -1.55
C LEU A 484 -20.25 7.51 -2.13
N PRO A 485 -21.10 8.56 -2.09
CA PRO A 485 -22.43 8.51 -2.67
C PRO A 485 -22.47 7.99 -4.11
N GLU A 486 -21.49 8.39 -4.93
CA GLU A 486 -21.38 8.06 -6.35
C GLU A 486 -21.09 6.57 -6.59
N ASP A 487 -20.45 5.89 -5.64
CA ASP A 487 -20.11 4.47 -5.78
C ASP A 487 -21.29 3.54 -5.42
N THR A 488 -22.28 4.06 -4.67
CA THR A 488 -23.43 3.26 -4.20
C THR A 488 -24.30 2.70 -5.33
N ALA A 489 -24.33 3.36 -6.49
CA ALA A 489 -25.11 2.90 -7.65
C ALA A 489 -24.59 1.58 -8.24
N ARG A 490 -23.29 1.30 -8.08
CA ARG A 490 -22.63 0.08 -8.57
C ARG A 490 -22.63 -1.04 -7.51
N LEU A 491 -22.88 -0.70 -6.24
CA LEU A 491 -22.87 -1.66 -5.15
C LEU A 491 -24.12 -2.55 -5.17
N GLN A 492 -23.93 -3.84 -5.41
CA GLN A 492 -25.00 -4.83 -5.40
C GLN A 492 -25.07 -5.59 -4.05
N PRO A 493 -26.26 -6.02 -3.60
CA PRO A 493 -26.39 -6.95 -2.49
C PRO A 493 -25.67 -8.27 -2.78
N VAL A 494 -25.06 -8.85 -1.75
CA VAL A 494 -24.28 -10.11 -1.89
C VAL A 494 -25.20 -11.32 -2.15
N ALA A 495 -26.34 -11.41 -1.46
CA ALA A 495 -27.33 -12.44 -1.77
C ALA A 495 -28.21 -12.01 -2.95
N SER A 496 -28.73 -13.00 -3.67
CA SER A 496 -29.69 -12.87 -4.76
C SER A 496 -31.09 -13.32 -4.34
N PRO A 497 -32.15 -13.09 -5.15
CA PRO A 497 -33.46 -13.68 -4.90
C PRO A 497 -33.45 -15.21 -4.78
N ALA A 498 -32.59 -15.89 -5.57
CA ALA A 498 -32.49 -17.34 -5.60
C ALA A 498 -32.03 -17.93 -4.26
N ASP A 499 -31.20 -17.20 -3.50
CA ASP A 499 -30.75 -17.62 -2.17
C ASP A 499 -31.88 -17.73 -1.14
N PHE A 500 -33.04 -17.12 -1.40
CA PHE A 500 -34.23 -17.15 -0.55
C PHE A 500 -35.34 -18.08 -1.07
N GLN A 501 -35.30 -18.49 -2.35
CA GLN A 501 -36.32 -19.32 -3.00
C GLN A 501 -35.99 -20.80 -2.93
N ALA A 502 -37.00 -21.68 -2.97
CA ALA A 502 -36.80 -23.14 -3.00
C ALA A 502 -36.29 -23.59 -4.39
N GLY A 503 -35.11 -24.20 -4.41
CA GLY A 503 -34.46 -24.80 -5.59
C GLY A 503 -33.08 -25.34 -5.21
N GLU A 504 -32.61 -26.39 -5.90
CA GLU A 504 -31.24 -26.89 -5.80
C GLU A 504 -30.29 -25.78 -6.28
N ARG A 505 -29.23 -25.49 -5.50
CA ARG A 505 -28.15 -24.64 -6.02
C ARG A 505 -27.49 -25.41 -7.18
N PRO A 506 -27.21 -24.77 -8.33
CA PRO A 506 -26.31 -25.36 -9.31
C PRO A 506 -24.91 -25.57 -8.72
#